data_AF-A0A9D9BXT5-F1
#
_entry.id   AF-A0A9D9BXT5-F1
#
_cell.length_a   1.000
_cell.length_b   1.000
_cell.length_c   1.000
_cell.angle_alpha   90.00
_cell.angle_beta   90.00
_cell.angle_gamma   90.00
#
_symmetry.space_group_name_H-M   'P 1'
#
loop_
_entity.id
_entity.type
_entity.pdbx_description
1 polymer ?
#
loop_
_entity_poly.entity_id
_entity_poly.type
_entity_poly.pdbx_seq_one_letter_code
_entity_poly.pdbx_strand_id
1 'polypeptide(L)'
;MKRLLAISLLGSYLLIGSNSVKADYDYLQINTNGSTVSISGANKDGSVTLLKTFTTSYGNPTATAFVDEYNGLLHIGGNGGYHTYDPETGVVSDLNISNDSPKFLMTYPWKGKNVIKSNTDGSIQIGGDTNDIDVVEDGLNIDGDAVITKNTDGSVQIGGDTDDIDIVSDGLNIDGDAVVTKNADGSIQIGADGNDIDITSEGLTVDGVSLITKKDSGEIHIGKNSLITKEEDGVQKLYAQDENGDAININVTEGTKLLIDGVEVQTGDSAQVTKNKNNISTNTSNISTNTSNISTNTSNISTNTSNISTNTSNISTNTSNISTNTSNISTNTSNISTNTSNISTNTSNISTNTSNISTNTSNISTNTSNIKNLGSGVAGSTALTAALTALPQTSKESKLSCGVGTGAYSSRYAVGFGCASKLNERVDINAGGSYVFGGSKSYGEGTLDSGVAKAGFVFKLGELKQPTHISMKDKKVMETKIESLEEKNKKILSKNQKLENKLSILMARLEKIEKIALSESKSKDIAVYKLK
;
A
#
# COMPACT_ATOMS: atom_id res chain seq x y z
N MET A 1 -4.75 139.53 31.79
CA MET A 1 -5.67 139.69 32.93
C MET A 1 -4.95 139.25 34.18
N LYS A 2 -4.72 140.16 35.13
CA LYS A 2 -4.10 139.79 36.40
C LYS A 2 -5.13 139.02 37.23
N ARG A 3 -4.73 137.87 37.78
CA ARG A 3 -5.57 137.02 38.63
C ARG A 3 -5.46 137.56 40.06
N LEU A 4 -6.59 137.99 40.64
CA LEU A 4 -6.69 138.36 42.05
C LEU A 4 -6.30 137.13 42.88
N LEU A 5 -5.26 137.24 43.69
CA LEU A 5 -4.73 136.15 44.50
C LEU A 5 -4.80 136.53 45.97
N ALA A 6 -5.98 136.80 46.53
CA ALA A 6 -6.10 137.17 47.96
C ALA A 6 -5.54 136.06 48.88
N ILE A 7 -4.32 136.24 49.43
CA ILE A 7 -3.72 135.35 50.43
C ILE A 7 -2.95 136.19 51.47
N SER A 8 -3.40 136.19 52.72
CA SER A 8 -2.54 136.39 53.89
C SER A 8 -3.04 135.53 55.06
N LEU A 9 -2.16 134.71 55.63
CA LEU A 9 -2.40 133.79 56.75
C LEU A 9 -2.16 134.43 58.13
N LEU A 10 -2.99 134.07 59.11
CA LEU A 10 -2.60 133.80 60.51
C LEU A 10 -3.41 132.58 60.99
N GLY A 11 -2.81 131.39 60.94
CA GLY A 11 -3.37 130.15 61.51
C GLY A 11 -3.95 129.14 60.49
N SER A 12 -3.47 127.90 60.60
CA SER A 12 -3.74 126.64 59.88
C SER A 12 -5.04 126.50 59.08
N TYR A 13 -4.96 126.66 57.76
CA TYR A 13 -5.42 125.75 56.67
C TYR A 13 -5.52 126.55 55.37
N LEU A 14 -4.93 126.00 54.31
CA LEU A 14 -4.69 126.60 53.01
C LEU A 14 -5.44 125.79 51.95
N LEU A 15 -6.46 126.37 51.30
CA LEU A 15 -6.98 125.88 50.02
C LEU A 15 -7.29 127.10 49.13
N ILE A 16 -6.78 127.04 47.90
CA ILE A 16 -6.78 128.10 46.88
C ILE A 16 -7.70 127.62 45.74
N GLY A 17 -8.77 128.36 45.47
CA GLY A 17 -9.56 128.31 44.24
C GLY A 17 -9.33 129.61 43.47
N SER A 18 -9.17 129.53 42.15
CA SER A 18 -8.86 130.67 41.30
C SER A 18 -9.88 130.76 40.19
N ASN A 19 -10.74 131.80 40.17
CA ASN A 19 -11.48 132.19 38.97
C ASN A 19 -11.78 133.69 38.92
N SER A 20 -12.04 134.13 37.70
CA SER A 20 -11.76 135.48 37.18
C SER A 20 -12.81 136.53 37.57
N VAL A 21 -12.45 137.48 38.43
CA VAL A 21 -13.20 138.74 38.60
C VAL A 21 -12.32 139.89 38.10
N LYS A 22 -12.89 140.80 37.30
CA LYS A 22 -12.24 142.04 36.86
C LYS A 22 -11.97 142.90 38.10
N ALA A 23 -10.74 142.92 38.57
CA ALA A 23 -10.33 143.80 39.66
C ALA A 23 -9.05 144.55 39.27
N ASP A 24 -9.02 145.86 39.54
CA ASP A 24 -7.86 146.73 39.31
C ASP A 24 -6.71 146.49 40.33
N TYR A 25 -6.89 145.53 41.25
CA TYR A 25 -5.98 145.22 42.36
C TYR A 25 -5.57 143.74 42.35
N ASP A 26 -4.43 143.38 42.97
CA ASP A 26 -3.95 141.99 43.06
C ASP A 26 -4.52 141.23 44.27
N TYR A 27 -4.85 141.94 45.36
CA TYR A 27 -5.39 141.39 46.60
C TYR A 27 -6.45 142.35 47.17
N LEU A 28 -7.45 141.81 47.87
CA LEU A 28 -8.27 142.60 48.79
C LEU A 28 -7.71 142.42 50.20
N GLN A 29 -7.36 143.53 50.84
CA GLN A 29 -6.92 143.57 52.22
C GLN A 29 -8.08 144.04 53.10
N ILE A 30 -8.36 143.30 54.15
CA ILE A 30 -9.38 143.63 55.14
C ILE A 30 -8.66 143.98 56.44
N ASN A 31 -8.83 145.21 56.91
CA ASN A 31 -8.30 145.66 58.20
C ASN A 31 -9.47 145.96 59.15
N THR A 32 -9.36 145.47 60.37
CA THR A 32 -10.41 145.56 61.38
C THR A 32 -9.86 146.24 62.64
N ASN A 33 -10.44 147.37 63.04
CA ASN A 33 -10.07 148.07 64.26
C ASN A 33 -11.33 148.36 65.08
N GLY A 34 -11.56 147.56 66.13
CA GLY A 34 -12.81 147.57 66.88
C GLY A 34 -13.99 147.16 65.99
N SER A 35 -15.02 148.00 65.94
CA SER A 35 -16.19 147.80 65.06
C SER A 35 -16.02 148.40 63.66
N THR A 36 -14.87 148.94 63.31
CA THR A 36 -14.63 149.53 61.98
C THR A 36 -13.92 148.53 61.07
N VAL A 37 -14.50 148.27 59.91
CA VAL A 37 -13.91 147.44 58.84
C VAL A 37 -13.51 148.35 57.68
N SER A 38 -12.25 148.23 57.26
CA SER A 38 -11.70 148.91 56.10
C SER A 38 -11.29 147.87 55.07
N ILE A 39 -11.89 147.94 53.89
CA ILE A 39 -11.53 147.12 52.73
C ILE A 39 -10.69 147.97 51.80
N SER A 40 -9.51 147.48 51.48
CA SER A 40 -8.56 148.13 50.58
C SER A 40 -8.17 147.20 49.45
N GLY A 41 -8.03 147.73 48.25
CA GLY A 41 -7.36 147.06 47.15
C GLY A 41 -5.86 147.21 47.33
N ALA A 42 -5.14 146.09 47.44
CA ALA A 42 -3.70 146.06 47.54
C ALA A 42 -3.10 145.44 46.27
N ASN A 43 -2.01 146.03 45.77
CA ASN A 43 -1.24 145.48 44.66
C ASN A 43 0.00 144.73 45.17
N LYS A 44 0.58 143.87 44.32
CA LYS A 44 1.83 143.14 44.64
C LYS A 44 3.02 144.05 44.99
N ASP A 45 2.98 145.31 44.57
CA ASP A 45 4.01 146.31 44.86
C ASP A 45 3.88 146.96 46.25
N GLY A 46 2.86 146.58 47.03
CA GLY A 46 2.60 147.11 48.36
C GLY A 46 1.80 148.43 48.38
N SER A 47 1.40 148.96 47.22
CA SER A 47 0.45 150.08 47.17
C SER A 47 -0.94 149.63 47.63
N VAL A 48 -1.57 150.41 48.52
CA VAL A 48 -2.88 150.12 49.10
C VAL A 48 -3.82 151.29 48.84
N THR A 49 -4.94 151.02 48.17
CA THR A 49 -6.03 151.98 47.94
C THR A 49 -7.21 151.62 48.82
N LEU A 50 -7.65 152.54 49.69
CA LEU A 50 -8.84 152.32 50.52
C LEU A 50 -10.10 152.35 49.63
N LEU A 51 -10.85 151.25 49.59
CA LEU A 51 -12.06 151.12 48.76
C LEU A 51 -13.32 151.45 49.55
N LYS A 52 -13.41 150.93 50.77
CA LYS A 52 -14.56 151.15 51.64
C LYS A 52 -14.16 151.12 53.10
N THR A 53 -14.79 151.97 53.90
CA THR A 53 -14.80 151.84 55.36
C THR A 53 -16.24 151.86 55.83
N PHE A 54 -16.60 150.95 56.72
CA PHE A 54 -17.91 150.88 57.34
C PHE A 54 -17.79 150.36 58.78
N THR A 55 -18.82 150.61 59.58
CA THR A 55 -18.90 150.12 60.95
C THR A 55 -19.79 148.88 60.98
N THR A 56 -19.30 147.78 61.55
CA THR A 56 -20.07 146.55 61.70
C THR A 56 -20.95 146.60 62.95
N SER A 57 -22.21 146.23 62.77
CA SER A 57 -23.18 145.98 63.84
C SER A 57 -22.97 144.60 64.49
N TYR A 58 -22.22 143.70 63.85
CA TYR A 58 -21.99 142.33 64.29
C TYR A 58 -20.72 142.17 65.15
N GLY A 59 -20.28 143.21 65.88
CA GLY A 59 -19.10 143.15 66.76
C GLY A 59 -17.75 143.05 66.02
N ASN A 60 -16.64 142.93 66.76
CA ASN A 60 -15.29 142.89 66.17
C ASN A 60 -15.14 141.64 65.25
N PRO A 61 -14.91 141.80 63.94
CA PRO A 61 -14.84 140.70 62.99
C PRO A 61 -13.49 139.98 63.14
N THR A 62 -13.37 139.17 64.18
CA THR A 62 -12.20 138.32 64.41
C THR A 62 -12.36 137.03 63.61
N ALA A 63 -11.77 136.99 62.41
CA ALA A 63 -11.38 135.79 61.67
C ALA A 63 -12.42 134.96 60.89
N THR A 64 -13.51 135.55 60.36
CA THR A 64 -14.32 134.87 59.31
C THR A 64 -14.54 135.78 58.12
N ALA A 65 -13.86 135.52 57.00
CA ALA A 65 -14.19 136.12 55.72
C ALA A 65 -14.05 135.05 54.64
N PHE A 66 -14.95 135.02 53.66
CA PHE A 66 -14.85 134.13 52.52
C PHE A 66 -15.33 134.84 51.26
N VAL A 67 -14.83 134.38 50.12
CA VAL A 67 -15.25 134.86 48.81
C VAL A 67 -16.27 133.88 48.26
N ASP A 68 -17.44 134.36 47.85
CA ASP A 68 -18.33 133.60 46.99
C ASP A 68 -17.80 133.71 45.56
N GLU A 69 -17.09 132.68 45.12
CA GLU A 69 -16.49 132.64 43.78
C GLU A 69 -17.53 132.62 42.65
N TYR A 70 -18.77 132.16 42.91
CA TYR A 70 -19.82 132.09 41.88
C TYR A 70 -20.41 133.47 41.60
N ASN A 71 -20.64 134.27 42.65
CA ASN A 71 -21.21 135.62 42.53
C ASN A 71 -20.15 136.75 42.58
N GLY A 72 -18.88 136.44 42.88
CA GLY A 72 -17.81 137.44 42.99
C GLY A 72 -17.89 138.34 44.23
N LEU A 73 -18.64 137.93 45.26
CA LEU A 73 -18.92 138.74 46.46
C LEU A 73 -17.97 138.37 47.61
N LEU A 74 -17.55 139.37 48.40
CA LEU A 74 -16.75 139.16 49.61
C LEU A 74 -17.64 139.21 50.84
N HIS A 75 -17.73 138.10 51.57
CA HIS A 75 -18.47 138.02 52.83
C HIS A 75 -17.52 138.16 54.01
N ILE A 76 -17.83 139.08 54.93
CA ILE A 76 -17.04 139.42 56.12
C ILE A 76 -17.92 139.20 57.36
N GLY A 77 -17.57 138.20 58.15
CA GLY A 77 -18.36 137.72 59.29
C GLY A 77 -17.96 138.35 60.62
N GLY A 78 -18.97 138.57 61.46
CA GLY A 78 -18.86 138.96 62.87
C GLY A 78 -19.73 138.09 63.78
N ASN A 79 -19.79 138.45 65.06
CA ASN A 79 -20.66 137.84 66.05
C ASN A 79 -22.14 138.14 65.73
N GLY A 80 -22.79 137.26 64.97
CA GLY A 80 -24.23 137.31 64.67
C GLY A 80 -24.61 137.59 63.21
N GLY A 81 -23.67 137.62 62.26
CA GLY A 81 -23.98 137.81 60.84
C GLY A 81 -22.78 138.06 59.94
N TYR A 82 -23.02 138.21 58.63
CA TYR A 82 -22.01 138.58 57.64
C TYR A 82 -22.41 139.87 56.93
N HIS A 83 -21.45 140.77 56.74
CA HIS A 83 -21.55 141.82 55.74
C HIS A 83 -21.07 141.27 54.40
N THR A 84 -21.76 141.62 53.33
CA THR A 84 -21.38 141.28 51.97
C THR A 84 -20.92 142.56 51.29
N TYR A 85 -19.67 142.57 50.86
CA TYR A 85 -19.09 143.61 50.03
C TYR A 85 -19.06 143.14 48.59
N ASP A 86 -19.66 143.93 47.72
CA ASP A 86 -19.54 143.76 46.29
C ASP A 86 -18.37 144.64 45.79
N PRO A 87 -17.26 144.04 45.33
CA PRO A 87 -16.11 144.79 44.85
C PRO A 87 -16.37 145.54 43.53
N GLU A 88 -17.38 145.17 42.74
CA GLU A 88 -17.72 145.86 41.49
C GLU A 88 -18.53 147.13 41.76
N THR A 89 -19.50 147.07 42.67
CA THR A 89 -20.40 148.20 42.95
C THR A 89 -19.98 149.06 44.14
N GLY A 90 -19.10 148.56 45.01
CA GLY A 90 -18.67 149.25 46.24
C GLY A 90 -19.75 149.33 47.33
N VAL A 91 -20.85 148.58 47.16
CA VAL A 91 -21.97 148.50 48.09
C VAL A 91 -21.65 147.48 49.18
N VAL A 92 -22.07 147.78 50.41
CA VAL A 92 -22.03 146.86 51.54
C VAL A 92 -23.47 146.58 51.96
N SER A 93 -23.85 145.31 52.02
CA SER A 93 -25.17 144.85 52.44
C SER A 93 -25.08 143.77 53.50
N ASP A 94 -26.09 143.64 54.34
CA ASP A 94 -26.11 142.63 55.40
C ASP A 94 -26.68 141.31 54.88
N LEU A 95 -25.94 140.23 55.08
CA LEU A 95 -26.42 138.86 54.93
C LEU A 95 -26.81 138.35 56.33
N ASN A 96 -28.10 138.46 56.61
CA ASN A 96 -28.67 138.11 57.90
C ASN A 96 -28.88 136.58 57.98
N ILE A 97 -27.99 135.88 58.67
CA ILE A 97 -28.11 134.43 58.91
C ILE A 97 -28.60 134.26 60.35
N SER A 98 -29.85 133.81 60.53
CA SER A 98 -30.53 133.73 61.82
C SER A 98 -29.72 133.01 62.93
N ASN A 99 -29.43 133.75 64.00
CA ASN A 99 -28.94 133.39 65.35
C ASN A 99 -28.69 131.90 65.69
N ASP A 100 -27.59 131.30 65.22
CA ASP A 100 -26.96 130.16 65.92
C ASP A 100 -25.52 129.90 65.43
N SER A 101 -24.55 130.63 66.02
CA SER A 101 -23.09 130.43 65.90
C SER A 101 -22.48 130.49 64.48
N PRO A 102 -21.18 130.85 64.31
CA PRO A 102 -20.57 130.87 62.97
C PRO A 102 -20.47 129.44 62.41
N LYS A 103 -21.41 129.06 61.53
CA LYS A 103 -21.32 127.80 60.77
C LYS A 103 -20.50 128.04 59.51
N PHE A 104 -19.49 127.20 59.28
CA PHE A 104 -18.74 127.14 58.03
C PHE A 104 -19.72 126.87 56.87
N LEU A 105 -19.94 127.88 56.03
CA LEU A 105 -20.63 127.72 54.74
C LEU A 105 -19.65 127.06 53.77
N MET A 106 -19.84 125.76 53.52
CA MET A 106 -19.11 125.01 52.50
C MET A 106 -20.02 124.82 51.29
N THR A 107 -19.57 125.28 50.12
CA THR A 107 -20.27 125.08 48.86
C THR A 107 -20.08 123.63 48.37
N TYR A 108 -21.18 122.92 48.07
CA TYR A 108 -21.11 121.63 47.37
C TYR A 108 -20.83 121.86 45.87
N PRO A 109 -19.82 121.21 45.26
CA PRO A 109 -19.37 121.54 43.89
C PRO A 109 -20.21 120.95 42.76
N TRP A 110 -21.43 120.45 42.98
CA TRP A 110 -22.22 119.76 41.94
C TRP A 110 -23.60 120.37 41.71
N LYS A 111 -23.65 121.33 40.77
CA LYS A 111 -24.85 121.80 40.07
C LYS A 111 -24.59 121.96 38.57
N GLY A 112 -24.31 120.86 37.88
CA GLY A 112 -24.63 120.79 36.46
C GLY A 112 -26.14 120.62 36.31
N LYS A 113 -26.87 121.70 36.00
CA LYS A 113 -28.22 121.55 35.41
C LYS A 113 -28.01 120.84 34.06
N ASN A 114 -28.74 119.75 33.79
CA ASN A 114 -28.84 119.03 32.50
C ASN A 114 -27.85 117.86 32.29
N VAL A 115 -27.94 116.78 33.08
CA VAL A 115 -27.31 115.48 32.70
C VAL A 115 -28.33 114.54 32.08
N ILE A 116 -29.57 114.53 32.59
CA ILE A 116 -30.73 113.89 31.98
C ILE A 116 -31.86 114.90 32.04
N LYS A 117 -32.45 115.28 30.90
CA LYS A 117 -33.64 116.14 30.86
C LYS A 117 -34.70 115.49 29.98
N SER A 118 -35.97 115.61 30.40
CA SER A 118 -37.10 115.34 29.52
C SER A 118 -37.40 116.62 28.76
N ASN A 119 -37.34 116.55 27.43
CA ASN A 119 -37.67 117.66 26.55
C ASN A 119 -39.20 117.81 26.45
N THR A 120 -39.66 118.95 25.94
CA THR A 120 -41.09 119.27 25.85
C THR A 120 -41.85 118.34 24.89
N ASP A 121 -41.13 117.73 23.96
CA ASP A 121 -41.62 116.74 23.00
C ASP A 121 -41.69 115.31 23.57
N GLY A 122 -41.30 115.10 24.84
CA GLY A 122 -41.32 113.79 25.50
C GLY A 122 -40.04 112.98 25.33
N SER A 123 -39.06 113.43 24.54
CA SER A 123 -37.75 112.77 24.43
C SER A 123 -36.93 112.90 25.72
N ILE A 124 -36.06 111.91 25.97
CA ILE A 124 -35.12 111.92 27.09
C ILE A 124 -33.72 112.21 26.55
N GLN A 125 -33.22 113.40 26.85
CA GLN A 125 -31.88 113.84 26.48
C GLN A 125 -30.88 113.55 27.59
N ILE A 126 -29.74 112.95 27.24
CA ILE A 126 -28.61 112.69 28.13
C ILE A 126 -27.38 113.43 27.59
N GLY A 127 -26.93 114.48 28.29
CA GLY A 127 -25.82 115.34 27.85
C GLY A 127 -26.18 116.81 27.68
N GLY A 128 -25.25 117.61 27.15
CA GLY A 128 -25.44 119.04 26.87
C GLY A 128 -26.02 119.29 25.47
N ASP A 129 -26.38 120.53 25.14
CA ASP A 129 -27.18 120.86 23.95
C ASP A 129 -26.50 120.64 22.56
N THR A 130 -25.24 120.23 22.51
CA THR A 130 -24.51 119.96 21.25
C THR A 130 -23.84 118.59 21.19
N ASN A 131 -23.89 117.84 22.29
CA ASN A 131 -23.21 116.56 22.47
C ASN A 131 -24.07 115.68 23.38
N ASP A 132 -25.23 115.31 22.87
CA ASP A 132 -26.31 114.64 23.57
C ASP A 132 -26.67 113.30 22.92
N ILE A 133 -27.23 112.42 23.73
CA ILE A 133 -27.96 111.25 23.26
C ILE A 133 -29.43 111.50 23.58
N ASP A 134 -30.26 111.53 22.56
CA ASP A 134 -31.71 111.65 22.71
C ASP A 134 -32.38 110.29 22.49
N VAL A 135 -33.04 109.80 23.52
CA VAL A 135 -34.00 108.70 23.37
C VAL A 135 -35.33 109.32 23.00
N VAL A 136 -35.69 109.20 21.73
CA VAL A 136 -36.96 109.67 21.17
C VAL A 136 -37.96 108.51 21.09
N GLU A 137 -39.24 108.79 20.84
CA GLU A 137 -40.29 107.76 20.80
C GLU A 137 -39.98 106.66 19.77
N ASP A 138 -39.44 107.07 18.62
CA ASP A 138 -39.19 106.21 17.48
C ASP A 138 -37.72 105.82 17.32
N GLY A 139 -36.85 106.05 18.32
CA GLY A 139 -35.44 105.80 18.10
C GLY A 139 -34.44 106.38 19.09
N LEU A 140 -33.20 106.42 18.64
CA LEU A 140 -32.08 107.00 19.36
C LEU A 140 -31.29 107.92 18.43
N ASN A 141 -31.13 109.17 18.86
CA ASN A 141 -30.33 110.16 18.17
C ASN A 141 -29.05 110.44 18.97
N ILE A 142 -27.97 110.76 18.27
CA ILE A 142 -26.70 111.19 18.85
C ILE A 142 -26.30 112.50 18.17
N ASP A 143 -26.06 113.54 18.96
CA ASP A 143 -25.67 114.88 18.51
C ASP A 143 -26.65 115.48 17.47
N GLY A 144 -27.93 115.13 17.61
CA GLY A 144 -29.02 115.55 16.71
C GLY A 144 -29.25 114.66 15.47
N ASP A 145 -28.34 113.71 15.18
CA ASP A 145 -28.48 112.78 14.06
C ASP A 145 -29.15 111.47 14.50
N ALA A 146 -30.08 110.95 13.71
CA ALA A 146 -30.70 109.66 13.97
C ALA A 146 -29.70 108.53 13.75
N VAL A 147 -29.55 107.66 14.75
CA VAL A 147 -28.63 106.50 14.71
C VAL A 147 -29.39 105.19 14.68
N ILE A 148 -30.53 105.15 15.38
CA ILE A 148 -31.49 104.06 15.30
C ILE A 148 -32.85 104.67 15.06
N THR A 149 -33.52 104.27 13.99
CA THR A 149 -34.85 104.74 13.66
C THR A 149 -35.78 103.54 13.53
N LYS A 150 -36.90 103.58 14.24
CA LYS A 150 -38.01 102.68 14.03
C LYS A 150 -38.96 103.33 13.02
N ASN A 151 -38.99 102.79 11.82
CA ASN A 151 -39.81 103.32 10.76
C ASN A 151 -41.30 103.00 10.98
N THR A 152 -42.16 103.74 10.29
CA THR A 152 -43.63 103.60 10.41
C THR A 152 -44.16 102.26 9.89
N ASP A 153 -43.41 101.58 9.03
CA ASP A 153 -43.69 100.22 8.57
C ASP A 153 -43.28 99.13 9.57
N GLY A 154 -42.65 99.50 10.69
CA GLY A 154 -42.18 98.61 11.73
C GLY A 154 -40.76 98.07 11.54
N SER A 155 -40.07 98.46 10.47
CA SER A 155 -38.64 98.17 10.29
C SER A 155 -37.77 98.95 11.27
N VAL A 156 -36.58 98.41 11.53
CA VAL A 156 -35.57 99.06 12.38
C VAL A 156 -34.34 99.37 11.52
N GLN A 157 -34.11 100.65 11.32
CA GLN A 157 -32.96 101.21 10.62
C GLN A 157 -31.83 101.51 11.61
N ILE A 158 -30.60 101.17 11.26
CA ILE A 158 -29.38 101.52 12.00
C ILE A 158 -28.44 102.23 11.04
N GLY A 159 -28.13 103.50 11.30
CA GLY A 159 -27.40 104.38 10.37
C GLY A 159 -28.28 105.49 9.79
N GLY A 160 -27.68 106.35 8.96
CA GLY A 160 -28.39 107.44 8.27
C GLY A 160 -28.84 107.04 6.85
N ASP A 161 -29.67 107.88 6.23
CA ASP A 161 -30.50 107.62 5.03
C ASP A 161 -29.84 106.98 3.78
N THR A 162 -28.52 106.83 3.68
CA THR A 162 -27.86 106.27 2.49
C THR A 162 -26.86 105.13 2.76
N ASP A 163 -26.46 104.92 4.02
CA ASP A 163 -25.51 103.86 4.42
C ASP A 163 -26.05 103.16 5.67
N ASP A 164 -27.27 102.64 5.59
CA ASP A 164 -28.02 102.08 6.70
C ASP A 164 -28.21 100.57 6.59
N ILE A 165 -28.51 99.98 7.74
CA ILE A 165 -28.93 98.58 7.86
C ILE A 165 -30.38 98.58 8.31
N ASP A 166 -31.26 98.07 7.46
CA ASP A 166 -32.67 97.91 7.78
C ASP A 166 -33.01 96.46 8.11
N ILE A 167 -33.49 96.24 9.33
CA ILE A 167 -34.15 95.00 9.70
C ILE A 167 -35.64 95.17 9.37
N VAL A 168 -36.04 94.58 8.25
CA VAL A 168 -37.42 94.59 7.75
C VAL A 168 -38.15 93.31 8.15
N SER A 169 -39.47 93.26 7.98
CA SER A 169 -40.30 92.15 8.45
C SER A 169 -40.00 90.80 7.79
N ASP A 170 -39.47 90.87 6.58
CA ASP A 170 -39.17 89.77 5.69
C ASP A 170 -37.66 89.65 5.42
N GLY A 171 -36.79 90.38 6.11
CA GLY A 171 -35.41 90.39 5.69
C GLY A 171 -34.47 91.37 6.35
N LEU A 172 -33.34 91.55 5.68
CA LEU A 172 -32.28 92.49 6.00
C LEU A 172 -31.89 93.23 4.72
N ASN A 173 -31.95 94.55 4.76
CA ASN A 173 -31.44 95.40 3.69
C ASN A 173 -30.18 96.13 4.16
N ILE A 174 -29.27 96.41 3.24
CA ILE A 174 -28.08 97.24 3.45
C ILE A 174 -28.05 98.26 2.32
N ASP A 175 -27.96 99.55 2.67
CA ASP A 175 -27.91 100.67 1.72
C ASP A 175 -29.11 100.67 0.74
N GLY A 176 -30.29 100.26 1.24
CA GLY A 176 -31.52 100.11 0.47
C GLY A 176 -31.62 98.85 -0.40
N ASP A 177 -30.55 98.06 -0.55
CA ASP A 177 -30.56 96.79 -1.29
C ASP A 177 -30.91 95.62 -0.38
N ALA A 178 -31.80 94.74 -0.84
CA ALA A 178 -32.14 93.52 -0.12
C ALA A 178 -30.95 92.54 -0.12
N VAL A 179 -30.46 92.20 1.08
CA VAL A 179 -29.34 91.27 1.25
C VAL A 179 -29.82 89.89 1.71
N VAL A 180 -30.89 89.87 2.51
CA VAL A 180 -31.59 88.64 2.88
C VAL A 180 -33.07 88.88 2.72
N THR A 181 -33.73 88.07 1.92
CA THR A 181 -35.18 88.13 1.72
C THR A 181 -35.78 86.79 2.06
N LYS A 182 -36.78 86.80 2.94
CA LYS A 182 -37.66 85.68 3.21
C LYS A 182 -38.90 85.88 2.35
N ASN A 183 -38.99 85.10 1.28
CA ASN A 183 -40.11 85.16 0.37
C ASN A 183 -41.41 84.66 1.03
N ALA A 184 -42.55 85.02 0.44
CA ALA A 184 -43.86 84.64 0.95
C ALA A 184 -44.11 83.13 0.98
N ASP A 185 -43.40 82.36 0.16
CA ASP A 185 -43.44 80.89 0.13
C ASP A 185 -42.56 80.24 1.22
N GLY A 186 -41.83 81.04 2.00
CA GLY A 186 -40.94 80.59 3.06
C GLY A 186 -39.51 80.29 2.61
N SER A 187 -39.19 80.47 1.31
CA SER A 187 -37.81 80.40 0.84
C SER A 187 -36.98 81.57 1.36
N ILE A 188 -35.66 81.35 1.46
CA ILE A 188 -34.69 82.38 1.86
C ILE A 188 -33.79 82.64 0.67
N GLN A 189 -33.76 83.89 0.24
CA GLN A 189 -32.85 84.41 -0.77
C GLN A 189 -31.76 85.21 -0.07
N ILE A 190 -30.51 85.01 -0.48
CA ILE A 190 -29.35 85.76 0.02
C ILE A 190 -28.67 86.41 -1.18
N GLY A 191 -28.58 87.74 -1.17
CA GLY A 191 -28.12 88.56 -2.28
C GLY A 191 -29.26 89.13 -3.13
N ALA A 192 -28.90 90.00 -4.07
CA ALA A 192 -29.84 90.62 -4.99
C ALA A 192 -30.17 89.69 -6.17
N ASP A 193 -31.37 89.87 -6.73
CA ASP A 193 -31.88 89.13 -7.89
C ASP A 193 -30.82 88.98 -9.00
N GLY A 194 -30.44 87.73 -9.29
CA GLY A 194 -29.57 87.37 -10.41
C GLY A 194 -28.13 86.97 -10.04
N ASN A 195 -27.70 87.13 -8.79
CA ASN A 195 -26.52 86.44 -8.24
C ASN A 195 -26.77 85.94 -6.80
N ASP A 196 -27.98 85.45 -6.59
CA ASP A 196 -28.57 85.11 -5.32
C ASP A 196 -28.45 83.62 -5.02
N ILE A 197 -28.48 83.32 -3.72
CA ILE A 197 -28.61 81.96 -3.21
C ILE A 197 -30.04 81.79 -2.74
N ASP A 198 -30.81 80.92 -3.41
CA ASP A 198 -32.13 80.54 -2.92
C ASP A 198 -32.09 79.21 -2.19
N ILE A 199 -32.63 79.23 -0.98
CA ILE A 199 -32.85 78.07 -0.15
C ILE A 199 -34.36 77.86 -0.11
N THR A 200 -34.82 76.85 -0.83
CA THR A 200 -36.23 76.48 -0.93
C THR A 200 -36.46 75.12 -0.27
N SER A 201 -37.73 74.70 -0.14
CA SER A 201 -38.06 73.32 0.24
C SER A 201 -37.62 72.28 -0.78
N GLU A 202 -37.41 72.71 -2.04
CA GLU A 202 -37.00 71.88 -3.16
C GLU A 202 -35.47 71.79 -3.27
N GLY A 203 -34.72 72.66 -2.58
CA GLY A 203 -33.28 72.53 -2.43
C GLY A 203 -32.53 73.86 -2.45
N LEU A 204 -31.36 73.86 -3.07
CA LEU A 204 -30.42 74.99 -3.10
C LEU A 204 -30.11 75.37 -4.55
N THR A 205 -30.39 76.62 -4.89
CA THR A 205 -29.98 77.27 -6.14
C THR A 205 -28.94 78.35 -5.86
N VAL A 206 -28.02 78.53 -6.80
CA VAL A 206 -27.08 79.67 -6.83
C VAL A 206 -27.13 80.24 -8.23
N ASP A 207 -27.46 81.52 -8.35
CA ASP A 207 -27.63 82.23 -9.63
C ASP A 207 -28.62 81.49 -10.56
N GLY A 208 -29.70 80.97 -9.97
CA GLY A 208 -30.70 80.14 -10.66
C GLY A 208 -30.26 78.73 -11.07
N VAL A 209 -29.01 78.32 -10.78
CA VAL A 209 -28.50 76.97 -11.05
C VAL A 209 -28.76 76.06 -9.85
N SER A 210 -29.50 74.97 -10.05
CA SER A 210 -29.74 73.98 -9.00
C SER A 210 -28.46 73.21 -8.65
N LEU A 211 -28.01 73.34 -7.41
CA LEU A 211 -26.90 72.57 -6.86
C LEU A 211 -27.40 71.33 -6.12
N ILE A 212 -28.52 71.46 -5.42
CA ILE A 212 -29.21 70.37 -4.76
C ILE A 212 -30.68 70.48 -5.11
N THR A 213 -31.26 69.40 -5.62
CA THR A 213 -32.70 69.33 -5.90
C THR A 213 -33.29 68.08 -5.26
N LYS A 214 -34.32 68.28 -4.45
CA LYS A 214 -35.16 67.22 -3.91
C LYS A 214 -36.42 67.15 -4.76
N LYS A 215 -36.59 66.04 -5.47
CA LYS A 215 -37.81 65.78 -6.24
C LYS A 215 -38.92 65.22 -5.35
N ASP A 216 -40.16 65.38 -5.80
CA ASP A 216 -41.34 64.77 -5.16
C ASP A 216 -41.26 63.23 -5.11
N SER A 217 -40.49 62.63 -6.03
CA SER A 217 -40.18 61.19 -6.04
C SER A 217 -39.33 60.74 -4.84
N GLY A 218 -38.80 61.66 -4.03
CA GLY A 218 -37.87 61.41 -2.93
C GLY A 218 -36.41 61.33 -3.36
N GLU A 219 -36.10 61.53 -4.64
CA GLU A 219 -34.73 61.58 -5.16
C GLU A 219 -34.04 62.90 -4.77
N ILE A 220 -32.81 62.80 -4.27
CA ILE A 220 -31.93 63.95 -4.07
C ILE A 220 -30.90 63.95 -5.19
N HIS A 221 -30.92 65.00 -5.99
CA HIS A 221 -29.98 65.29 -7.07
C HIS A 221 -28.90 66.24 -6.58
N ILE A 222 -27.64 65.92 -6.82
CA ILE A 222 -26.49 66.79 -6.51
C ILE A 222 -25.79 67.17 -7.81
N GLY A 223 -25.88 68.44 -8.18
CA GLY A 223 -25.30 69.02 -9.39
C GLY A 223 -26.10 68.74 -10.67
N LYS A 224 -25.68 69.43 -11.75
CA LYS A 224 -26.34 69.41 -13.07
C LYS A 224 -26.36 68.02 -13.72
N ASN A 225 -25.23 67.32 -13.70
CA ASN A 225 -25.16 65.88 -13.99
C ASN A 225 -25.25 65.16 -12.67
N SER A 226 -26.48 64.88 -12.26
CA SER A 226 -26.78 64.61 -10.88
C SER A 226 -26.19 63.28 -10.43
N LEU A 227 -25.41 63.32 -9.35
CA LEU A 227 -25.34 62.16 -8.45
C LEU A 227 -26.68 62.10 -7.71
N ILE A 228 -27.35 60.96 -7.83
CA ILE A 228 -28.71 60.76 -7.31
C ILE A 228 -28.66 59.77 -6.18
N THR A 229 -29.28 60.15 -5.06
CA THR A 229 -29.48 59.28 -3.92
C THR A 229 -30.95 59.21 -3.55
N LYS A 230 -31.47 57.99 -3.36
CA LYS A 230 -32.87 57.72 -3.01
C LYS A 230 -32.96 56.49 -2.12
N GLU A 231 -33.58 56.62 -0.96
CA GLU A 231 -33.93 55.46 -0.13
C GLU A 231 -35.24 54.87 -0.63
N GLU A 232 -35.24 53.57 -0.94
CA GLU A 232 -36.43 52.84 -1.37
C GLU A 232 -36.33 51.40 -0.84
N ASP A 233 -37.35 50.95 -0.11
CA ASP A 233 -37.43 49.62 0.49
C ASP A 233 -36.23 49.24 1.40
N GLY A 234 -35.68 50.21 2.13
CA GLY A 234 -34.52 50.02 3.01
C GLY A 234 -33.18 49.87 2.26
N VAL A 235 -33.16 50.14 0.96
CA VAL A 235 -31.95 50.20 0.13
C VAL A 235 -31.66 51.65 -0.23
N GLN A 236 -30.47 52.12 0.14
CA GLN A 236 -29.95 53.39 -0.35
C GLN A 236 -29.46 53.20 -1.79
N LYS A 237 -30.23 53.70 -2.75
CA LYS A 237 -29.82 53.71 -4.16
C LYS A 237 -28.86 54.89 -4.37
N LEU A 238 -27.78 54.62 -5.09
CA LEU A 238 -26.82 55.61 -5.56
C LEU A 238 -26.56 55.37 -7.05
N TYR A 239 -26.92 56.33 -7.89
CA TYR A 239 -26.73 56.28 -9.33
C TYR A 239 -26.51 57.69 -9.86
N ALA A 240 -26.13 57.82 -11.12
CA ALA A 240 -25.95 59.12 -11.75
C ALA A 240 -26.75 59.20 -13.05
N GLN A 241 -27.28 60.38 -13.34
CA GLN A 241 -27.93 60.70 -14.59
C GLN A 241 -27.33 61.97 -15.18
N ASP A 242 -27.37 62.11 -16.50
CA ASP A 242 -27.08 63.37 -17.16
C ASP A 242 -28.29 64.33 -17.14
N GLU A 243 -28.12 65.51 -17.74
CA GLU A 243 -29.17 66.54 -17.85
C GLU A 243 -30.42 66.09 -18.63
N ASN A 244 -30.33 65.01 -19.42
CA ASN A 244 -31.45 64.44 -20.17
C ASN A 244 -32.17 63.31 -19.40
N GLY A 245 -31.66 62.93 -18.23
CA GLY A 245 -32.16 61.82 -17.42
C GLY A 245 -31.60 60.46 -17.83
N ASP A 246 -30.63 60.42 -18.74
CA ASP A 246 -29.99 59.17 -19.15
C ASP A 246 -29.00 58.71 -18.07
N ALA A 247 -29.02 57.42 -17.77
CA ALA A 247 -28.11 56.84 -16.78
C ALA A 247 -26.65 56.98 -17.25
N ILE A 248 -25.80 57.53 -16.41
CA ILE A 248 -24.36 57.64 -16.65
C ILE A 248 -23.58 56.77 -15.66
N ASN A 249 -22.43 56.28 -16.12
CA ASN A 249 -21.57 55.46 -15.28
C ASN A 249 -20.92 56.32 -14.19
N ILE A 250 -20.95 55.83 -12.95
CA ILE A 250 -20.13 56.37 -11.87
C ILE A 250 -18.75 55.71 -11.97
N ASN A 251 -17.72 56.51 -12.28
CA ASN A 251 -16.34 56.05 -12.29
C ASN A 251 -15.60 56.64 -11.07
N VAL A 252 -14.98 55.77 -10.27
CA VAL A 252 -14.21 56.16 -9.09
C VAL A 252 -12.73 56.25 -9.49
N THR A 253 -12.23 57.47 -9.69
CA THR A 253 -10.87 57.75 -10.23
C THR A 253 -9.93 58.34 -9.17
N GLU A 254 -8.73 58.77 -9.57
CA GLU A 254 -7.74 59.42 -8.69
C GLU A 254 -7.27 58.56 -7.50
N GLY A 255 -7.19 57.24 -7.71
CA GLY A 255 -6.72 56.28 -6.69
C GLY A 255 -7.74 55.97 -5.59
N THR A 256 -8.96 56.49 -5.70
CA THR A 256 -10.05 56.17 -4.77
C THR A 256 -10.54 54.73 -5.02
N LYS A 257 -10.75 53.98 -3.93
CA LYS A 257 -11.24 52.59 -3.99
C LYS A 257 -12.68 52.53 -3.52
N LEU A 258 -13.53 51.78 -4.22
CA LEU A 258 -14.84 51.41 -3.70
C LEU A 258 -14.66 50.29 -2.68
N LEU A 259 -15.01 50.55 -1.41
CA LEU A 259 -14.91 49.59 -0.31
C LEU A 259 -16.31 49.20 0.19
N ILE A 260 -16.52 47.90 0.48
CA ILE A 260 -17.67 47.40 1.26
C ILE A 260 -17.09 46.79 2.54
N ASP A 261 -17.47 47.31 3.71
CA ASP A 261 -16.91 46.90 5.01
C ASP A 261 -15.35 46.91 5.05
N GLY A 262 -14.73 47.87 4.36
CA GLY A 262 -13.28 48.00 4.27
C GLY A 262 -12.60 47.10 3.22
N VAL A 263 -13.37 46.30 2.46
CA VAL A 263 -12.86 45.43 1.39
C VAL A 263 -13.06 46.08 0.02
N GLU A 264 -11.98 46.22 -0.74
CA GLU A 264 -12.03 46.76 -2.11
C GLU A 264 -12.77 45.82 -3.06
N VAL A 265 -13.81 46.34 -3.72
CA VAL A 265 -14.68 45.58 -4.63
C VAL A 265 -13.93 45.05 -5.85
N GLN A 266 -12.83 45.70 -6.26
CA GLN A 266 -12.13 45.39 -7.52
C GLN A 266 -10.87 44.50 -7.37
N THR A 267 -10.34 44.30 -6.16
CA THR A 267 -9.06 43.59 -5.96
C THR A 267 -9.14 42.38 -5.03
N GLY A 268 -10.29 42.14 -4.38
CA GLY A 268 -10.44 41.12 -3.34
C GLY A 268 -10.25 39.65 -3.78
N ASP A 269 -10.40 39.30 -5.06
CA ASP A 269 -10.50 37.87 -5.46
C ASP A 269 -9.60 37.39 -6.60
N SER A 270 -8.83 38.26 -7.26
CA SER A 270 -8.07 37.88 -8.47
C SER A 270 -7.02 36.77 -8.21
N ALA A 271 -6.32 36.83 -7.06
CA ALA A 271 -5.33 35.83 -6.69
C ALA A 271 -5.96 34.48 -6.33
N GLN A 272 -7.07 34.49 -5.58
CA GLN A 272 -7.77 33.27 -5.18
C GLN A 272 -8.46 32.60 -6.38
N VAL A 273 -9.06 33.39 -7.28
CA VAL A 273 -9.62 32.91 -8.55
C VAL A 273 -8.54 32.29 -9.42
N THR A 274 -7.36 32.92 -9.53
CA THR A 274 -6.23 32.37 -10.28
C THR A 274 -5.74 31.05 -9.67
N LYS A 275 -5.59 30.98 -8.35
CA LYS A 275 -5.22 29.75 -7.64
C LYS A 275 -6.24 28.64 -7.87
N ASN A 276 -7.52 28.95 -7.76
CA ASN A 276 -8.60 27.99 -8.02
C ASN A 276 -8.58 27.48 -9.46
N LYS A 277 -8.36 28.36 -10.45
CA LYS A 277 -8.21 27.98 -11.86
C LYS A 277 -7.06 26.99 -12.08
N ASN A 278 -5.91 27.24 -11.48
CA ASN A 278 -4.74 26.35 -11.59
C ASN A 278 -4.98 25.00 -10.88
N ASN A 279 -5.62 25.01 -9.71
CA ASN A 279 -5.99 23.80 -8.99
C ASN A 279 -6.99 22.96 -9.78
N ILE A 280 -8.02 23.59 -10.38
CA ILE A 280 -8.99 22.92 -11.25
C ILE A 280 -8.26 22.28 -12.43
N SER A 281 -7.38 23.01 -13.12
CA SER A 281 -6.61 22.46 -14.25
C SER A 281 -5.76 21.26 -13.84
N THR A 282 -5.10 21.33 -12.68
CA THR A 282 -4.30 20.21 -12.14
C THR A 282 -5.18 19.00 -11.84
N ASN A 283 -6.33 19.23 -11.20
CA ASN A 283 -7.28 18.17 -10.87
C ASN A 283 -7.85 17.51 -12.13
N THR A 284 -8.17 18.29 -13.18
CA THR A 284 -8.60 17.75 -14.47
C THR A 284 -7.55 16.82 -15.09
N SER A 285 -6.27 17.21 -15.08
CA SER A 285 -5.19 16.34 -15.54
C SER A 285 -5.06 15.07 -14.71
N ASN A 286 -5.11 15.17 -13.39
CA ASN A 286 -5.02 14.01 -12.49
C ASN A 286 -6.20 13.04 -12.70
N ILE A 287 -7.42 13.54 -12.89
CA ILE A 287 -8.59 12.73 -13.20
C ILE A 287 -8.41 11.98 -14.53
N SER A 288 -7.87 12.64 -15.55
CA SER A 288 -7.57 12.01 -16.84
C SER A 288 -6.55 10.87 -16.70
N THR A 289 -5.45 11.09 -15.99
CA THR A 289 -4.45 10.04 -15.70
C THR A 289 -5.06 8.88 -14.92
N ASN A 290 -5.86 9.16 -13.88
CA ASN A 290 -6.53 8.12 -13.11
C ASN A 290 -7.51 7.30 -13.98
N THR A 291 -8.24 7.95 -14.88
CA THR A 291 -9.12 7.28 -15.84
C THR A 291 -8.34 6.32 -16.74
N SER A 292 -7.19 6.75 -17.27
CA SER A 292 -6.32 5.89 -18.07
C SER A 292 -5.79 4.70 -17.26
N ASN A 293 -5.35 4.91 -16.02
CA ASN A 293 -4.85 3.85 -15.15
C ASN A 293 -5.95 2.82 -14.81
N ILE A 294 -7.17 3.28 -14.55
CA ILE A 294 -8.33 2.41 -14.32
C ILE A 294 -8.63 1.55 -15.55
N SER A 295 -8.56 2.14 -16.75
CA SER A 295 -8.74 1.39 -18.01
C SER A 295 -7.67 0.32 -18.19
N THR A 296 -6.40 0.63 -17.95
CA THR A 296 -5.30 -0.36 -18.01
C THR A 296 -5.49 -1.49 -16.99
N ASN A 297 -5.85 -1.15 -15.75
CA ASN A 297 -6.12 -2.13 -14.71
C ASN A 297 -7.30 -3.05 -15.08
N THR A 298 -8.35 -2.50 -15.70
CA THR A 298 -9.49 -3.28 -16.21
C THR A 298 -9.05 -4.31 -17.25
N SER A 299 -8.23 -3.91 -18.23
CA SER A 299 -7.67 -4.81 -19.25
C SER A 299 -6.78 -5.90 -18.64
N ASN A 300 -5.95 -5.55 -17.66
CA ASN A 300 -5.09 -6.50 -16.94
C ASN A 300 -5.91 -7.53 -16.15
N ILE A 301 -6.97 -7.08 -15.46
CA ILE A 301 -7.90 -7.98 -14.74
C ILE A 301 -8.59 -8.95 -15.72
N SER A 302 -9.05 -8.45 -16.88
CA SER A 302 -9.64 -9.30 -17.91
C SER A 302 -8.66 -10.35 -18.42
N THR A 303 -7.41 -9.97 -18.67
CA THR A 303 -6.36 -10.90 -19.10
C THR A 303 -6.07 -11.96 -18.04
N ASN A 304 -5.94 -11.54 -16.77
CA ASN A 304 -5.73 -12.46 -15.66
C ASN A 304 -6.91 -13.43 -15.50
N THR A 305 -8.14 -12.97 -15.71
CA THR A 305 -9.34 -13.83 -15.68
C THR A 305 -9.27 -14.92 -16.75
N SER A 306 -8.91 -14.58 -17.99
CA SER A 306 -8.72 -15.55 -19.07
C SER A 306 -7.60 -16.54 -18.78
N ASN A 307 -6.49 -16.08 -18.22
CA ASN A 307 -5.36 -16.93 -17.83
C ASN A 307 -5.75 -17.92 -16.72
N ILE A 308 -6.49 -17.47 -15.70
CA ILE A 308 -7.01 -18.33 -14.63
C ILE A 308 -7.95 -19.39 -15.19
N SER A 309 -8.84 -19.02 -16.12
CA SER A 309 -9.74 -19.97 -16.79
C SER A 309 -8.95 -21.03 -17.56
N THR A 310 -7.90 -20.63 -18.29
CA THR A 310 -7.04 -21.55 -19.04
C THR A 310 -6.30 -22.50 -18.10
N ASN A 311 -5.73 -21.98 -17.01
CA ASN A 311 -5.06 -22.80 -16.00
C ASN A 311 -6.03 -23.79 -15.34
N THR A 312 -7.27 -23.39 -15.10
CA THR A 312 -8.32 -24.28 -14.55
C THR A 312 -8.59 -25.46 -15.49
N SER A 313 -8.74 -25.20 -16.80
CA SER A 313 -8.92 -26.26 -17.81
C SER A 313 -7.71 -27.19 -17.90
N ASN A 314 -6.48 -26.63 -17.85
CA ASN A 314 -5.25 -27.41 -17.87
C ASN A 314 -5.12 -28.31 -16.64
N ILE A 315 -5.45 -27.79 -15.44
CA ILE A 315 -5.47 -28.56 -14.19
C ILE A 315 -6.46 -29.72 -14.31
N SER A 316 -7.69 -29.46 -14.78
CA SER A 316 -8.71 -30.50 -14.98
C SER A 316 -8.24 -31.61 -15.93
N THR A 317 -7.61 -31.24 -17.04
CA THR A 317 -7.02 -32.19 -18.00
C THR A 317 -5.92 -33.03 -17.34
N ASN A 318 -5.02 -32.40 -16.59
CA ASN A 318 -3.96 -33.10 -15.86
C ASN A 318 -4.53 -34.06 -14.81
N THR A 319 -5.57 -33.68 -14.07
CA THR A 319 -6.27 -34.55 -13.13
C THR A 319 -6.83 -35.79 -13.85
N SER A 320 -7.46 -35.62 -15.00
CA SER A 320 -7.97 -36.75 -15.80
C SER A 320 -6.84 -37.66 -16.26
N ASN A 321 -5.73 -37.10 -16.76
CA ASN A 321 -4.57 -37.87 -17.21
C ASN A 321 -3.93 -38.67 -16.06
N ILE A 322 -3.81 -38.07 -14.87
CA ILE A 322 -3.32 -38.76 -13.67
C ILE A 322 -4.23 -39.94 -13.32
N SER A 323 -5.56 -39.74 -13.33
CA SER A 323 -6.52 -40.81 -13.04
C SER A 323 -6.42 -42.00 -14.01
N THR A 324 -6.28 -41.71 -15.31
CA THR A 324 -6.03 -42.73 -16.34
C THR A 324 -4.71 -43.47 -16.09
N ASN A 325 -3.64 -42.75 -15.78
CA ASN A 325 -2.35 -43.36 -15.47
C ASN A 325 -2.40 -44.25 -14.22
N THR A 326 -3.11 -43.83 -13.17
CA THR A 326 -3.35 -44.65 -11.97
C THR A 326 -4.07 -45.95 -12.32
N SER A 327 -5.09 -45.90 -13.17
CA SER A 327 -5.82 -47.11 -13.61
C SER A 327 -4.94 -48.05 -14.45
N ASN A 328 -4.13 -47.49 -15.35
CA ASN A 328 -3.17 -48.26 -16.15
C ASN A 328 -2.11 -48.93 -15.27
N ILE A 329 -1.58 -48.23 -14.27
CA ILE A 329 -0.62 -48.79 -13.31
C ILE A 329 -1.25 -49.95 -12.54
N SER A 330 -2.48 -49.79 -12.04
CA SER A 330 -3.20 -50.85 -11.31
C SER A 330 -3.42 -52.10 -12.17
N THR A 331 -3.76 -51.91 -13.45
CA THR A 331 -3.90 -52.99 -14.43
C THR A 331 -2.57 -53.72 -14.65
N ASN A 332 -1.47 -52.97 -14.84
CA ASN A 332 -0.13 -53.53 -14.99
C ASN A 332 0.31 -54.31 -13.74
N THR A 333 0.04 -53.80 -12.53
CA THR A 333 0.31 -54.52 -11.29
C THR A 333 -0.42 -55.87 -11.24
N SER A 334 -1.70 -55.90 -11.64
CA SER A 334 -2.49 -57.14 -11.69
C SER A 334 -1.95 -58.14 -12.71
N ASN A 335 -1.56 -57.66 -13.90
CA ASN A 335 -0.93 -58.48 -14.94
C ASN A 335 0.41 -59.06 -14.49
N ILE A 336 1.24 -58.27 -13.81
CA ILE A 336 2.52 -58.73 -13.24
C ILE A 336 2.27 -59.83 -12.22
N SER A 337 1.31 -59.65 -11.29
CA SER A 337 0.96 -60.65 -10.28
C SER A 337 0.51 -61.98 -10.90
N THR A 338 -0.31 -61.89 -11.95
CA THR A 338 -0.75 -63.07 -12.72
C THR A 338 0.43 -63.78 -13.37
N ASN A 339 1.32 -63.03 -14.02
CA ASN A 339 2.53 -63.59 -14.63
C ASN A 339 3.45 -64.25 -13.61
N THR A 340 3.64 -63.64 -12.42
CA THR A 340 4.39 -64.24 -11.32
C THR A 340 3.80 -65.59 -10.88
N SER A 341 2.47 -65.68 -10.77
CA SER A 341 1.78 -66.93 -10.41
C SER A 341 1.94 -68.01 -11.49
N ASN A 342 1.84 -67.62 -12.76
CA ASN A 342 2.04 -68.52 -13.90
C ASN A 342 3.49 -69.05 -13.95
N ILE A 343 4.49 -68.17 -13.72
CA ILE A 343 5.90 -68.57 -13.65
C ILE A 343 6.11 -69.58 -12.51
N SER A 344 5.57 -69.31 -11.31
CA SER A 344 5.67 -70.23 -10.17
C SER A 344 5.08 -71.60 -10.49
N THR A 345 3.90 -71.64 -11.12
CA THR A 345 3.26 -72.89 -11.57
C THR A 345 4.13 -73.65 -12.57
N ASN A 346 4.69 -72.94 -13.55
CA ASN A 346 5.61 -73.53 -14.52
C ASN A 346 6.87 -74.10 -13.87
N THR A 347 7.45 -73.40 -12.88
CA THR A 347 8.59 -73.91 -12.10
C THR A 347 8.25 -75.22 -11.39
N SER A 348 7.09 -75.31 -10.73
CA SER A 348 6.63 -76.55 -10.09
C SER A 348 6.41 -77.69 -11.08
N ASN A 349 5.83 -77.40 -12.25
CA ASN A 349 5.64 -78.38 -13.31
C ASN A 349 6.99 -78.90 -13.85
N ILE A 350 7.96 -78.02 -14.08
CA ILE A 350 9.33 -78.40 -14.51
C ILE A 350 10.01 -79.27 -13.46
N SER A 351 9.88 -78.94 -12.16
CA SER A 351 10.43 -79.76 -11.08
C SER A 351 9.82 -81.17 -11.07
N THR A 352 8.49 -81.26 -11.20
CA THR A 352 7.77 -82.55 -11.28
C THR A 352 8.26 -83.36 -12.48
N ASN A 353 8.38 -82.74 -13.65
CA ASN A 353 8.88 -83.40 -14.86
C ASN A 353 10.33 -83.89 -14.68
N THR A 354 11.19 -83.10 -14.03
CA THR A 354 12.56 -83.51 -13.70
C THR A 354 12.59 -84.76 -12.83
N SER A 355 11.76 -84.82 -11.78
CA SER A 355 11.63 -86.00 -10.92
C SER A 355 11.14 -87.22 -11.71
N ASN A 356 10.10 -87.06 -12.53
CA ASN A 356 9.58 -88.14 -13.37
C ASN A 356 10.64 -88.69 -14.34
N ILE A 357 11.42 -87.81 -14.97
CA ILE A 357 12.53 -88.20 -15.85
C ILE A 357 13.59 -89.00 -15.08
N SER A 358 13.92 -88.58 -13.86
CA SER A 358 14.88 -89.28 -13.00
C SER A 358 14.38 -90.70 -12.65
N THR A 359 13.12 -90.82 -12.22
CA THR A 359 12.48 -92.13 -11.96
C THR A 359 12.48 -93.01 -13.20
N ASN A 360 12.10 -92.47 -14.35
CA ASN A 360 12.12 -93.21 -15.61
C ASN A 360 13.53 -93.68 -15.99
N THR A 361 14.55 -92.84 -15.77
CA THR A 361 15.96 -93.20 -16.00
C THR A 361 16.39 -94.36 -15.11
N SER A 362 16.02 -94.34 -13.83
CA SER A 362 16.28 -95.43 -12.89
C SER A 362 15.58 -96.72 -13.31
N ASN A 363 14.29 -96.64 -13.67
CA ASN A 363 13.52 -97.79 -14.17
C ASN A 363 14.14 -98.39 -15.43
N ILE A 364 14.58 -97.57 -16.38
CA ILE A 364 15.27 -98.03 -17.60
C ILE A 364 16.59 -98.73 -17.26
N SER A 365 17.37 -98.22 -16.31
CA SER A 365 18.62 -98.84 -15.87
C SER A 365 18.39 -100.21 -15.23
N THR A 366 17.37 -100.31 -14.36
CA THR A 366 16.94 -101.58 -13.76
C THR A 366 16.49 -102.57 -14.82
N ASN A 367 15.64 -102.14 -15.76
CA ASN A 367 15.19 -102.99 -16.87
C ASN A 367 16.35 -103.46 -17.75
N THR A 368 17.31 -102.59 -18.05
CA THR A 368 18.51 -102.95 -18.81
C THR A 368 19.32 -104.04 -18.09
N SER A 369 19.50 -103.92 -16.78
CA SER A 369 20.18 -104.92 -15.95
C SER A 369 19.42 -106.25 -15.91
N ASN A 370 18.10 -106.20 -15.75
CA ASN A 370 17.23 -107.38 -15.76
C ASN A 370 17.29 -108.11 -17.10
N ILE A 371 17.22 -107.39 -18.23
CA ILE A 371 17.35 -107.97 -19.58
C ILE A 371 18.72 -108.63 -19.76
N LYS A 372 19.80 -107.99 -19.30
CA LYS A 372 21.15 -108.58 -19.36
C LYS A 372 21.25 -109.87 -18.54
N ASN A 373 20.69 -109.88 -17.34
CA ASN A 373 20.64 -111.07 -16.49
C ASN A 373 19.80 -112.18 -17.10
N LEU A 374 18.65 -111.85 -17.70
CA LEU A 374 17.81 -112.79 -18.43
C LEU A 374 18.59 -113.43 -19.57
N GLY A 375 19.27 -112.63 -20.40
CA GLY A 375 20.13 -113.14 -21.48
C GLY A 375 21.24 -114.07 -20.98
N SER A 376 21.89 -113.71 -19.86
CA SER A 376 22.90 -114.56 -19.22
C SER A 376 22.32 -115.87 -18.66
N GLY A 377 21.13 -115.80 -18.06
CA GLY A 377 20.42 -116.96 -17.53
C GLY A 377 19.96 -117.91 -18.64
N VAL A 378 19.41 -117.39 -19.75
CA VAL A 378 19.04 -118.17 -20.93
C VAL A 378 20.28 -118.89 -21.50
N ALA A 379 21.40 -118.18 -21.65
CA ALA A 379 22.65 -118.80 -22.07
C ALA A 379 23.12 -119.90 -21.11
N GLY A 380 22.92 -119.70 -19.79
CA GLY A 380 23.18 -120.71 -18.77
C GLY A 380 22.29 -121.94 -18.90
N SER A 381 20.99 -121.75 -19.13
CA SER A 381 20.02 -122.83 -19.36
C SER A 381 20.37 -123.67 -20.61
N THR A 382 20.83 -123.01 -21.68
CA THR A 382 21.30 -123.71 -22.88
C THR A 382 22.58 -124.51 -22.59
N ALA A 383 23.53 -123.94 -21.84
CA ALA A 383 24.75 -124.65 -21.44
C ALA A 383 24.44 -125.88 -20.57
N LEU A 384 23.53 -125.74 -19.59
CA LEU A 384 23.01 -126.85 -18.77
C LEU A 384 22.46 -128.00 -19.63
N THR A 385 21.62 -127.65 -20.59
CA THR A 385 21.00 -128.62 -21.50
C THR A 385 22.05 -129.30 -22.36
N ALA A 386 23.01 -128.56 -22.92
CA ALA A 386 24.11 -129.13 -23.69
C ALA A 386 24.95 -130.12 -22.85
N ALA A 387 25.27 -129.77 -21.60
CA ALA A 387 26.00 -130.66 -20.69
C ALA A 387 25.22 -131.95 -20.38
N LEU A 388 23.89 -131.86 -20.19
CA LEU A 388 23.03 -133.03 -20.01
C LEU A 388 22.97 -133.92 -21.26
N THR A 389 22.98 -133.34 -22.46
CA THR A 389 22.90 -134.11 -23.71
C THR A 389 24.16 -134.94 -23.99
N ALA A 390 25.31 -134.53 -23.44
CA ALA A 390 26.57 -135.27 -23.54
C ALA A 390 26.67 -136.47 -22.57
N LEU A 391 25.69 -136.66 -21.67
CA LEU A 391 25.66 -137.78 -20.73
C LEU A 391 25.23 -139.09 -21.40
N PRO A 392 25.68 -140.25 -20.88
CA PRO A 392 25.26 -141.55 -21.40
C PRO A 392 23.74 -141.70 -21.35
N GLN A 393 23.11 -141.93 -22.51
CA GLN A 393 21.67 -142.21 -22.58
C GLN A 393 21.35 -143.70 -22.46
N THR A 394 22.33 -144.56 -22.75
CA THR A 394 22.22 -146.01 -22.76
C THR A 394 23.43 -146.67 -22.11
N SER A 395 23.24 -147.81 -21.43
CA SER A 395 24.32 -148.68 -20.98
C SER A 395 24.60 -149.72 -22.06
N LYS A 396 25.80 -149.68 -22.66
CA LYS A 396 26.20 -150.63 -23.73
C LYS A 396 26.71 -151.95 -23.13
N GLU A 397 27.93 -151.93 -22.60
CA GLU A 397 28.65 -153.14 -22.19
C GLU A 397 28.57 -153.43 -20.68
N SER A 398 28.16 -152.45 -19.88
CA SER A 398 27.98 -152.57 -18.43
C SER A 398 26.50 -152.44 -18.04
N LYS A 399 26.13 -152.92 -16.84
CA LYS A 399 24.79 -152.68 -16.26
C LYS A 399 24.59 -151.21 -15.86
N LEU A 400 25.67 -150.46 -15.69
CA LEU A 400 25.69 -149.05 -15.30
C LEU A 400 26.79 -148.32 -16.07
N SER A 401 26.46 -147.24 -16.75
CA SER A 401 27.38 -146.37 -17.48
C SER A 401 27.17 -144.95 -16.97
N CYS A 402 28.15 -144.44 -16.25
CA CYS A 402 28.15 -143.08 -15.73
C CYS A 402 29.11 -142.23 -16.54
N GLY A 403 28.75 -140.97 -16.75
CA GLY A 403 29.57 -140.02 -17.48
C GLY A 403 29.46 -138.63 -16.91
N VAL A 404 30.44 -137.81 -17.30
CA VAL A 404 30.43 -136.38 -17.11
C VAL A 404 30.35 -135.71 -18.48
N GLY A 405 29.53 -134.68 -18.58
CA GLY A 405 29.36 -133.89 -19.79
C GLY A 405 29.69 -132.44 -19.48
N THR A 406 30.18 -131.69 -20.47
CA THR A 406 30.29 -130.24 -20.38
C THR A 406 29.45 -129.61 -21.47
N GLY A 407 28.90 -128.44 -21.17
CA GLY A 407 28.09 -127.67 -22.08
C GLY A 407 28.51 -126.22 -22.02
N ALA A 408 28.63 -125.60 -23.19
CA ALA A 408 28.99 -124.19 -23.30
C ALA A 408 28.05 -123.53 -24.30
N TYR A 409 27.52 -122.36 -23.95
CA TYR A 409 26.77 -121.52 -24.88
C TYR A 409 27.03 -120.05 -24.54
N SER A 410 27.46 -119.28 -25.55
CA SER A 410 27.99 -117.92 -25.34
C SER A 410 29.09 -117.93 -24.25
N SER A 411 29.00 -117.06 -23.24
CA SER A 411 29.96 -116.97 -22.14
C SER A 411 29.63 -117.83 -20.92
N ARG A 412 28.71 -118.79 -21.02
CA ARG A 412 28.24 -119.63 -19.90
C ARG A 412 28.65 -121.07 -20.11
N TYR A 413 29.09 -121.70 -19.01
CA TYR A 413 29.62 -123.06 -18.99
C TYR A 413 28.91 -123.87 -17.91
N ALA A 414 28.58 -125.11 -18.22
CA ALA A 414 27.94 -126.04 -17.32
C ALA A 414 28.64 -127.40 -17.35
N VAL A 415 28.52 -128.11 -16.24
CA VAL A 415 28.92 -129.50 -16.11
C VAL A 415 27.69 -130.35 -15.82
N GLY A 416 27.62 -131.51 -16.42
CA GLY A 416 26.59 -132.51 -16.20
C GLY A 416 27.23 -133.77 -15.61
N PHE A 417 26.51 -134.44 -14.73
CA PHE A 417 26.83 -135.79 -14.31
C PHE A 417 25.56 -136.64 -14.38
N GLY A 418 25.69 -137.84 -14.90
CA GLY A 418 24.56 -138.75 -14.94
C GLY A 418 24.97 -140.14 -15.36
N CYS A 419 24.05 -141.06 -15.13
CA CYS A 419 24.25 -142.46 -15.41
C CYS A 419 23.06 -143.02 -16.19
N ALA A 420 23.36 -143.95 -17.10
CA ALA A 420 22.40 -144.85 -17.70
C ALA A 420 22.60 -146.27 -17.18
N SER A 421 21.52 -146.89 -16.72
CA SER A 421 21.51 -148.28 -16.27
C SER A 421 20.66 -149.13 -17.19
N LYS A 422 21.19 -150.30 -17.55
CA LYS A 422 20.49 -151.30 -18.36
C LYS A 422 19.65 -152.19 -17.45
N LEU A 423 18.32 -152.06 -17.54
CA LEU A 423 17.40 -152.91 -16.79
C LEU A 423 17.25 -154.28 -17.45
N ASN A 424 17.14 -154.31 -18.77
CA ASN A 424 17.13 -155.52 -19.58
C ASN A 424 17.72 -155.24 -20.98
N GLU A 425 17.69 -156.20 -21.91
CA GLU A 425 18.29 -156.01 -23.23
C GLU A 425 17.61 -154.94 -24.10
N ARG A 426 16.38 -154.54 -23.76
CA ARG A 426 15.58 -153.57 -24.53
C ARG A 426 15.38 -152.22 -23.81
N VAL A 427 15.54 -152.15 -22.50
CA VAL A 427 15.20 -150.96 -21.71
C VAL A 427 16.40 -150.51 -20.90
N ASP A 428 16.82 -149.28 -21.14
CA ASP A 428 17.75 -148.54 -20.31
C ASP A 428 17.01 -147.39 -19.63
N ILE A 429 17.37 -147.10 -18.38
CA ILE A 429 16.95 -145.89 -17.68
C ILE A 429 18.14 -144.95 -17.57
N ASN A 430 17.92 -143.64 -17.68
CA ASN A 430 18.95 -142.63 -17.47
C ASN A 430 18.48 -141.57 -16.48
N ALA A 431 19.39 -141.13 -15.63
CA ALA A 431 19.19 -140.01 -14.74
C ALA A 431 20.47 -139.18 -14.67
N GLY A 432 20.34 -137.86 -14.63
CA GLY A 432 21.48 -136.97 -14.55
C GLY A 432 21.07 -135.58 -14.08
N GLY A 433 22.03 -134.85 -13.56
CA GLY A 433 21.90 -133.44 -13.24
C GLY A 433 22.94 -132.64 -14.00
N SER A 434 22.66 -131.36 -14.22
CA SER A 434 23.68 -130.41 -14.66
C SER A 434 23.63 -129.16 -13.81
N TYR A 435 24.79 -128.53 -13.69
CA TYR A 435 25.01 -127.29 -12.97
C TYR A 435 25.81 -126.29 -13.82
N VAL A 436 25.36 -125.04 -13.90
CA VAL A 436 26.04 -123.95 -14.63
C VAL A 436 26.88 -123.12 -13.68
N PHE A 437 28.13 -122.90 -14.04
CA PHE A 437 29.06 -122.12 -13.24
C PHE A 437 28.70 -120.64 -13.24
N GLY A 438 28.82 -119.99 -12.09
CA GLY A 438 28.49 -118.58 -11.90
C GLY A 438 27.05 -118.30 -11.44
N GLY A 439 26.41 -119.28 -10.79
CA GLY A 439 25.19 -119.14 -9.99
C GLY A 439 23.91 -118.88 -10.79
N SER A 440 22.79 -118.82 -10.05
CA SER A 440 21.49 -118.45 -10.58
C SER A 440 21.48 -116.98 -11.02
N LYS A 441 20.58 -116.62 -11.95
CA LYS A 441 20.41 -115.25 -12.45
C LYS A 441 19.00 -114.75 -12.20
N SER A 442 18.88 -113.68 -11.42
CA SER A 442 17.61 -112.96 -11.23
C SER A 442 17.43 -111.89 -12.30
N TYR A 443 16.23 -111.81 -12.87
CA TYR A 443 15.87 -110.86 -13.92
C TYR A 443 14.70 -109.95 -13.50
N GLY A 444 14.59 -109.67 -12.21
CA GLY A 444 13.52 -108.85 -11.62
C GLY A 444 12.42 -109.73 -11.02
N GLU A 445 11.41 -110.08 -11.82
CA GLU A 445 10.22 -110.84 -11.39
C GLU A 445 10.48 -112.34 -11.15
N GLY A 446 11.68 -112.84 -11.46
CA GLY A 446 12.01 -114.26 -11.35
C GLY A 446 13.50 -114.57 -11.33
N THR A 447 13.81 -115.86 -11.15
CA THR A 447 15.18 -116.37 -11.10
C THR A 447 15.32 -117.57 -12.03
N LEU A 448 16.43 -117.64 -12.75
CA LEU A 448 16.84 -118.81 -13.52
C LEU A 448 17.86 -119.60 -12.70
N ASP A 449 17.47 -120.81 -12.31
CA ASP A 449 18.24 -121.66 -11.42
C ASP A 449 19.53 -122.16 -12.08
N SER A 450 20.55 -122.38 -11.25
CA SER A 450 21.85 -122.84 -11.71
C SER A 450 21.94 -124.35 -11.93
N GLY A 451 20.87 -125.09 -11.66
CA GLY A 451 20.86 -126.54 -11.74
C GLY A 451 19.59 -127.07 -12.38
N VAL A 452 19.72 -128.15 -13.12
CA VAL A 452 18.60 -128.89 -13.71
C VAL A 452 18.82 -130.38 -13.53
N ALA A 453 17.73 -131.12 -13.35
CA ALA A 453 17.73 -132.57 -13.31
C ALA A 453 16.98 -133.14 -14.52
N LYS A 454 17.45 -134.28 -15.01
CA LYS A 454 16.83 -135.06 -16.09
C LYS A 454 16.71 -136.51 -15.64
N ALA A 455 15.57 -137.11 -15.88
CA ALA A 455 15.37 -138.55 -15.82
C ALA A 455 14.62 -139.01 -17.07
N GLY A 456 14.91 -140.20 -17.56
CA GLY A 456 14.31 -140.75 -18.76
C GLY A 456 14.60 -142.24 -18.94
N PHE A 457 14.10 -142.78 -20.04
CA PHE A 457 14.36 -144.15 -20.44
C PHE A 457 14.60 -144.21 -21.96
N VAL A 458 15.31 -145.23 -22.40
CA VAL A 458 15.57 -145.51 -23.82
C VAL A 458 15.15 -146.95 -24.11
N PHE A 459 14.33 -147.11 -25.15
CA PHE A 459 13.90 -148.42 -25.63
C PHE A 459 14.67 -148.80 -26.90
N LYS A 460 15.42 -149.90 -26.86
CA LYS A 460 16.22 -150.41 -27.99
C LYS A 460 15.36 -151.29 -28.90
N LEU A 461 15.34 -150.98 -30.20
CA LEU A 461 14.63 -151.72 -31.24
C LEU A 461 15.65 -152.43 -32.18
N GLY A 462 15.51 -153.74 -32.43
CA GLY A 462 16.42 -154.55 -33.29
C GLY A 462 16.83 -155.92 -32.70
N GLU A 463 17.67 -156.70 -33.41
CA GLU A 463 18.22 -158.00 -32.97
C GLU A 463 19.40 -157.87 -31.98
N LEU A 464 19.48 -158.77 -30.99
CA LEU A 464 20.45 -158.76 -29.88
C LEU A 464 21.40 -159.97 -29.99
N LYS A 465 22.72 -159.75 -30.19
CA LYS A 465 23.72 -160.84 -30.31
C LYS A 465 24.35 -161.20 -28.95
N GLN A 466 24.34 -162.49 -28.57
CA GLN A 466 25.08 -163.03 -27.40
C GLN A 466 26.36 -163.78 -27.83
N PRO A 467 27.46 -163.74 -27.05
CA PRO A 467 28.67 -164.53 -27.33
C PRO A 467 28.54 -166.00 -26.89
N THR A 468 28.81 -166.95 -27.79
CA THR A 468 28.72 -168.41 -27.57
C THR A 468 29.95 -169.01 -26.87
N HIS A 469 29.77 -169.78 -25.78
CA HIS A 469 30.79 -170.61 -25.13
C HIS A 469 30.65 -172.11 -25.53
N ILE A 470 31.76 -172.83 -25.73
CA ILE A 470 31.82 -174.23 -26.25
C ILE A 470 31.80 -175.27 -25.10
N SER A 471 31.17 -176.44 -25.31
CA SER A 471 30.90 -177.47 -24.29
C SER A 471 32.10 -178.35 -23.91
N MET A 472 32.15 -178.83 -22.65
CA MET A 472 33.27 -179.66 -22.12
C MET A 472 33.46 -181.02 -22.81
N LYS A 473 32.46 -181.53 -23.54
CA LYS A 473 32.62 -182.76 -24.35
C LYS A 473 33.56 -182.53 -25.53
N ASP A 474 33.50 -181.35 -26.14
CA ASP A 474 34.30 -180.99 -27.30
C ASP A 474 35.76 -180.73 -26.92
N LYS A 475 36.01 -180.24 -25.69
CA LYS A 475 37.36 -180.08 -25.13
C LYS A 475 38.10 -181.43 -24.99
N LYS A 476 37.43 -182.46 -24.46
CA LYS A 476 38.04 -183.79 -24.27
C LYS A 476 38.37 -184.47 -25.61
N VAL A 477 37.51 -184.30 -26.62
CA VAL A 477 37.73 -184.79 -27.99
C VAL A 477 38.89 -184.04 -28.67
N MET A 478 39.07 -182.75 -28.38
CA MET A 478 40.22 -181.97 -28.88
C MET A 478 41.54 -182.37 -28.22
N GLU A 479 41.58 -182.60 -26.90
CA GLU A 479 42.79 -183.06 -26.20
C GLU A 479 43.28 -184.41 -26.74
N THR A 480 42.39 -185.39 -26.97
CA THR A 480 42.78 -186.69 -27.55
C THR A 480 43.28 -186.59 -28.99
N LYS A 481 42.74 -185.65 -29.78
CA LYS A 481 43.23 -185.38 -31.15
C LYS A 481 44.60 -184.70 -31.15
N ILE A 482 44.87 -183.83 -30.17
CA ILE A 482 46.16 -183.15 -30.01
C ILE A 482 47.26 -184.17 -29.67
N GLU A 483 47.03 -185.08 -28.71
CA GLU A 483 48.01 -186.14 -28.38
C GLU A 483 48.30 -187.08 -29.56
N SER A 484 47.27 -187.48 -30.32
CA SER A 484 47.44 -188.29 -31.53
C SER A 484 48.26 -187.58 -32.63
N LEU A 485 48.12 -186.26 -32.74
CA LEU A 485 48.86 -185.44 -33.70
C LEU A 485 50.32 -185.25 -33.29
N GLU A 486 50.60 -185.05 -31.99
CA GLU A 486 51.96 -184.96 -31.47
C GLU A 486 52.75 -186.26 -31.70
N GLU A 487 52.13 -187.42 -31.48
CA GLU A 487 52.79 -188.72 -31.65
C GLU A 487 53.05 -189.07 -33.12
N LYS A 488 52.14 -188.67 -34.03
CA LYS A 488 52.37 -188.74 -35.48
C LYS A 488 53.51 -187.82 -35.94
N ASN A 489 53.58 -186.60 -35.40
CA ASN A 489 54.68 -185.67 -35.72
C ASN A 489 56.04 -186.19 -35.24
N LYS A 490 56.11 -186.84 -34.06
CA LYS A 490 57.36 -187.45 -33.56
C LYS A 490 57.85 -188.59 -34.47
N LYS A 491 56.93 -189.39 -35.02
CA LYS A 491 57.24 -190.45 -36.02
C LYS A 491 57.72 -189.88 -37.36
N ILE A 492 57.16 -188.76 -37.81
CA ILE A 492 57.60 -188.07 -39.04
C ILE A 492 59.02 -187.53 -38.86
N LEU A 493 59.32 -186.92 -37.70
CA LEU A 493 60.66 -186.40 -37.40
C LEU A 493 61.72 -187.51 -37.42
N SER A 494 61.42 -188.66 -36.82
CA SER A 494 62.27 -189.86 -36.86
C SER A 494 62.53 -190.38 -38.29
N LYS A 495 61.51 -190.33 -39.15
CA LYS A 495 61.66 -190.73 -40.57
C LYS A 495 62.51 -189.73 -41.35
N ASN A 496 62.34 -188.43 -41.11
CA ASN A 496 63.14 -187.38 -41.77
C ASN A 496 64.61 -187.49 -41.39
N GLN A 497 64.94 -187.76 -40.12
CA GLN A 497 66.32 -187.97 -39.69
C GLN A 497 66.96 -189.22 -40.34
N LYS A 498 66.18 -190.29 -40.52
CA LYS A 498 66.62 -191.48 -41.28
C LYS A 498 66.81 -191.19 -42.77
N LEU A 499 65.99 -190.29 -43.34
CA LEU A 499 66.10 -189.87 -44.73
C LEU A 499 67.35 -189.02 -44.95
N GLU A 500 67.64 -188.09 -44.05
CA GLU A 500 68.85 -187.26 -44.06
C GLU A 500 70.12 -188.12 -43.93
N ASN A 501 70.14 -189.13 -43.06
CA ASN A 501 71.26 -190.07 -42.98
C ASN A 501 71.45 -190.88 -44.27
N LYS A 502 70.35 -191.26 -44.95
CA LYS A 502 70.45 -191.92 -46.26
C LYS A 502 70.94 -190.97 -47.35
N LEU A 503 70.51 -189.71 -47.32
CA LEU A 503 70.94 -188.67 -48.27
C LEU A 503 72.43 -188.34 -48.09
N SER A 504 72.93 -188.28 -46.85
CA SER A 504 74.35 -188.13 -46.54
C SER A 504 75.20 -189.29 -47.07
N ILE A 505 74.72 -190.53 -46.94
CA ILE A 505 75.39 -191.71 -47.51
C ILE A 505 75.35 -191.70 -49.05
N LEU A 506 74.27 -191.20 -49.66
CA LEU A 506 74.16 -191.08 -51.12
C LEU A 506 75.07 -189.98 -51.66
N MET A 507 75.19 -188.84 -50.98
CA MET A 507 76.11 -187.75 -51.32
C MET A 507 77.57 -188.22 -51.24
N ALA A 508 77.93 -188.98 -50.21
CA ALA A 508 79.26 -189.58 -50.10
C ALA A 508 79.55 -190.61 -51.23
N ARG A 509 78.52 -191.28 -51.75
CA ARG A 509 78.63 -192.14 -52.95
C ARG A 509 78.71 -191.33 -54.24
N LEU A 510 77.97 -190.23 -54.33
CA LEU A 510 77.98 -189.32 -55.47
C LEU A 510 79.35 -188.63 -55.61
N GLU A 511 79.94 -188.14 -54.51
CA GLU A 511 81.32 -187.62 -54.48
C GLU A 511 82.34 -188.68 -54.92
N LYS A 512 82.13 -189.95 -54.54
CA LYS A 512 82.99 -191.06 -54.99
C LYS A 512 82.83 -191.35 -56.49
N ILE A 513 81.62 -191.20 -57.05
CA ILE A 513 81.33 -191.39 -58.47
C ILE A 513 81.83 -190.18 -59.28
N GLU A 514 81.73 -188.95 -58.78
CA GLU A 514 82.25 -187.75 -59.43
C GLU A 514 83.78 -187.78 -59.51
N LYS A 515 84.44 -188.32 -58.48
CA LYS A 515 85.90 -188.56 -58.50
C LYS A 515 86.32 -189.66 -59.48
N ILE A 516 85.45 -190.62 -59.78
CA ILE A 516 85.67 -191.67 -60.79
C ILE A 516 85.37 -191.13 -62.20
N ALA A 517 84.28 -190.37 -62.39
CA ALA A 517 83.89 -189.77 -63.67
C ALA A 517 84.86 -188.67 -64.16
N LEU A 518 85.47 -187.88 -63.27
CA LEU A 518 86.52 -186.93 -63.66
C LEU A 518 87.88 -187.61 -63.98
N SER A 519 88.08 -188.86 -63.58
CA SER A 519 89.25 -189.64 -64.01
C SER A 519 89.06 -190.29 -65.39
N GLU A 520 87.82 -190.38 -65.91
CA GLU A 520 87.48 -191.05 -67.18
C GLU A 520 87.07 -190.11 -68.34
N SER A 521 86.91 -188.79 -68.15
CA SER A 521 86.53 -187.86 -69.25
C SER A 521 87.70 -187.29 -70.08
N LYS A 522 88.93 -187.81 -69.93
CA LYS A 522 89.84 -187.95 -71.07
C LYS A 522 89.36 -189.16 -71.88
N SER A 523 88.43 -188.98 -72.82
CA SER A 523 88.28 -189.81 -74.04
C SER A 523 86.83 -189.87 -74.54
N LYS A 524 86.64 -189.32 -75.75
CA LYS A 524 85.67 -189.75 -76.79
C LYS A 524 84.19 -189.43 -76.54
N ASP A 525 83.39 -189.01 -77.52
CA ASP A 525 83.58 -188.58 -78.91
C ASP A 525 82.17 -188.23 -79.44
N ILE A 526 82.09 -187.46 -80.53
CA ILE A 526 80.95 -187.38 -81.48
C ILE A 526 79.76 -186.51 -80.98
N ALA A 527 79.58 -185.25 -81.41
CA ALA A 527 79.19 -184.77 -82.77
C ALA A 527 77.78 -185.28 -83.17
N VAL A 528 76.86 -184.63 -83.90
CA VAL A 528 76.77 -183.59 -84.94
C VAL A 528 75.25 -183.22 -84.94
N TYR A 529 74.71 -182.02 -85.21
CA TYR A 529 74.42 -181.52 -86.56
C TYR A 529 73.76 -180.12 -86.60
N LYS A 530 74.07 -179.47 -87.73
CA LYS A 530 73.68 -178.17 -88.31
C LYS A 530 72.15 -177.92 -88.45
N LEU A 531 71.78 -176.63 -88.52
CA LEU A 531 71.22 -176.00 -89.74
C LEU A 531 71.14 -174.45 -89.62
N LYS A 532 71.79 -173.79 -90.59
CA LYS A 532 71.79 -172.38 -91.02
C LYS A 532 72.37 -171.30 -90.10
#